data_AF-A0AB35FHI2-F1
#
_entry.id   AF-A0AB35FHI2-F1
#
_cell.length_a   1.000
_cell.length_b   1.000
_cell.length_c   1.000
_cell.angle_alpha   90.00
_cell.angle_beta   90.00
_cell.angle_gamma   90.00
#
_symmetry.space_group_name_H-M   'P 1'
#
loop_
_entity.id
_entity.type
_entity.pdbx_description
1 polymer ?
#
loop_
_entity_poly.entity_id
_entity_poly.type
_entity_poly.pdbx_seq_one_letter_code
_entity_poly.pdbx_strand_id
1 'polypeptide(L)'
;SRVLSAPLYRQQRAALSAVASAIWRDPAGAVGKIEELLAKGFAGERIAAAVTNDPAAYGALRGSDRLMDRMLASGRERKAAVQAVPEATARLRALSSTYVNVLDIERQAIAEERRRMTVAIPGLSKAAEEALMRLTAEAKNNGRKRNASAVSLDPTIRQEFAAVSRALDERFGRNAIIRDDKDLINRVPPVQHRAFEAMQERLRILQTTVRMESSDKIVSERRQRAVSRGGGIDL
;
A
#
# COMPACT_ATOMS: atom_id res chain seq x y z
N SER A 1 -7.88 2.82 13.64
CA SER A 1 -7.89 2.92 12.16
C SER A 1 -6.60 3.60 11.72
N ARG A 2 -5.95 3.15 10.63
CA ARG A 2 -4.71 3.75 10.09
C ARG A 2 -4.91 5.22 9.67
N VAL A 3 -6.14 5.55 9.23
CA VAL A 3 -6.61 6.92 8.97
C VAL A 3 -6.38 7.88 10.14
N LEU A 4 -6.68 7.46 11.37
CA LEU A 4 -6.58 8.31 12.57
C LEU A 4 -5.12 8.60 12.97
N SER A 5 -4.18 7.79 12.47
CA SER A 5 -2.75 7.94 12.72
C SER A 5 -2.04 8.84 11.71
N ALA A 6 -2.70 9.19 10.59
CA ALA A 6 -2.13 10.04 9.54
C ALA A 6 -1.76 11.43 10.10
N PRO A 7 -0.53 11.95 9.85
CA PRO A 7 -0.09 13.24 10.39
C PRO A 7 -1.03 14.40 10.03
N LEU A 8 -1.46 14.46 8.77
CA LEU A 8 -2.38 15.48 8.28
C LEU A 8 -3.75 15.39 8.97
N TYR A 9 -4.28 14.18 9.18
CA TYR A 9 -5.52 13.97 9.89
C TYR A 9 -5.43 14.49 11.33
N ARG A 10 -4.34 14.15 12.05
CA ARG A 10 -4.09 14.64 13.41
C ARG A 10 -4.00 16.17 13.48
N GLN A 11 -3.36 16.79 12.49
CA GLN A 11 -3.30 18.25 12.38
C GLN A 11 -4.69 18.87 12.21
N GLN A 12 -5.51 18.35 11.29
CA GLN A 12 -6.87 18.85 11.10
C GLN A 12 -7.76 18.62 12.31
N ARG A 13 -7.59 17.48 12.99
CA ARG A 13 -8.30 17.17 14.24
C ARG A 13 -7.95 18.18 15.32
N ALA A 14 -6.66 18.49 15.50
CA ALA A 14 -6.21 19.49 16.46
C ALA A 14 -6.76 20.89 16.15
N ALA A 15 -6.79 21.28 14.86
CA ALA A 15 -7.37 22.55 14.43
C ALA A 15 -8.87 22.63 14.73
N LEU A 16 -9.62 21.55 14.50
CA LEU A 16 -11.03 21.47 14.89
C LEU A 16 -11.20 21.53 16.42
N SER A 17 -10.39 20.80 17.18
CA SER A 17 -10.42 20.83 18.65
C SER A 17 -10.14 22.21 19.23
N ALA A 18 -9.23 22.98 18.61
CA ALA A 18 -8.92 24.34 19.05
C ALA A 18 -10.16 25.25 18.96
N VAL A 19 -10.87 25.24 17.82
CA VAL A 19 -12.09 26.04 17.66
C VAL A 19 -13.25 25.49 18.50
N ALA A 20 -13.36 24.16 18.61
CA ALA A 20 -14.36 23.50 19.45
C ALA A 20 -14.27 23.93 20.93
N SER A 21 -13.08 24.31 21.40
CA SER A 21 -12.88 24.81 22.76
C SER A 21 -13.63 26.10 23.08
N ALA A 22 -13.94 26.91 22.07
CA ALA A 22 -14.74 28.13 22.22
C ALA A 22 -16.25 27.85 22.23
N ILE A 23 -16.69 26.68 21.74
CA ILE A 23 -18.09 26.36 21.48
C ILE A 23 -18.66 25.45 22.58
N TRP A 24 -17.99 24.32 22.82
CA TRP A 24 -18.48 23.26 23.69
C TRP A 24 -17.76 23.25 25.04
N ARG A 25 -18.49 22.87 26.09
CA ARG A 25 -17.92 22.65 27.43
C ARG A 25 -17.00 21.43 27.46
N ASP A 26 -17.34 20.40 26.68
CA ASP A 26 -16.48 19.25 26.38
C ASP A 26 -16.15 19.22 24.88
N PRO A 27 -15.06 19.88 24.46
CA PRO A 27 -14.63 19.90 23.06
C PRO A 27 -14.19 18.53 22.56
N ALA A 28 -13.63 17.69 23.43
CA ALA A 28 -13.13 16.38 23.06
C ALA A 28 -14.30 15.43 22.74
N GLY A 29 -15.35 15.44 23.56
CA GLY A 29 -16.59 14.69 23.31
C GLY A 29 -17.29 15.13 22.02
N ALA A 30 -17.40 16.44 21.78
CA ALA A 30 -18.02 16.97 20.57
C ALA A 30 -17.28 16.54 19.29
N VAL A 31 -15.95 16.68 19.28
CA VAL A 31 -15.11 16.23 18.15
C VAL A 31 -15.19 14.70 17.99
N GLY A 32 -15.18 13.94 19.09
CA GLY A 32 -15.35 12.49 19.04
C GLY A 32 -16.65 12.05 18.38
N LYS A 33 -17.77 12.71 18.68
CA LYS A 33 -19.07 12.44 18.05
C LYS A 33 -19.07 12.74 16.54
N ILE A 34 -18.39 13.81 16.12
CA ILE A 34 -18.20 14.14 14.70
C ILE A 34 -17.39 13.04 14.00
N GLU A 35 -16.30 12.59 14.61
CA GLU A 35 -15.46 11.50 14.08
C GLU A 35 -16.23 10.18 13.99
N GLU A 36 -17.11 9.88 14.95
CA GLU A 36 -17.97 8.70 14.92
C GLU A 36 -18.95 8.72 13.74
N LEU A 37 -19.53 9.89 13.42
CA LEU A 37 -20.40 10.05 12.27
C LEU A 37 -19.64 9.88 10.95
N LEU A 38 -18.43 10.41 10.85
CA LEU A 38 -17.55 10.18 9.71
C LEU A 38 -17.23 8.69 9.55
N ALA A 39 -16.93 7.99 10.64
CA ALA A 39 -16.67 6.56 10.63
C ALA A 39 -17.90 5.73 10.23
N LYS A 40 -19.11 6.21 10.54
CA LYS A 40 -20.40 5.64 10.08
C LYS A 40 -20.72 5.95 8.62
N GLY A 41 -19.89 6.74 7.94
CA GLY A 41 -20.04 7.06 6.52
C GLY A 41 -20.93 8.27 6.22
N PHE A 42 -21.29 9.08 7.22
CA PHE A 42 -22.02 10.31 6.98
C PHE A 42 -21.13 11.33 6.26
N ALA A 43 -21.67 11.99 5.23
CA ALA A 43 -20.95 13.03 4.51
C ALA A 43 -20.60 14.22 5.42
N GLY A 44 -19.35 14.68 5.38
CA GLY A 44 -18.87 15.81 6.17
C GLY A 44 -19.72 17.07 6.03
N GLU A 45 -20.20 17.37 4.82
CA GLU A 45 -21.11 18.50 4.57
C GLU A 45 -22.44 18.37 5.31
N ARG A 46 -23.00 17.15 5.38
CA ARG A 46 -24.25 16.90 6.13
C ARG A 46 -24.02 17.08 7.63
N ILE A 47 -22.87 16.65 8.15
CA ILE A 47 -22.50 16.87 9.55
C ILE A 47 -22.28 18.37 9.80
N ALA A 48 -21.58 19.08 8.92
CA ALA A 48 -21.37 20.53 9.01
C ALA A 48 -22.70 21.31 9.07
N ALA A 49 -23.65 20.96 8.20
CA ALA A 49 -24.99 21.56 8.19
C ALA A 49 -25.73 21.27 9.51
N ALA A 50 -25.67 20.03 10.01
CA ALA A 50 -26.30 19.67 11.28
C ALA A 50 -25.66 20.41 12.48
N VAL A 51 -24.33 20.57 12.51
CA VAL A 51 -23.63 21.37 13.53
C VAL A 51 -24.01 22.85 13.46
N THR A 52 -24.21 23.38 12.25
CA THR A 52 -24.66 24.77 12.06
C THR A 52 -26.07 24.98 12.61
N ASN A 53 -26.96 24.02 12.36
CA ASN A 53 -28.37 24.12 12.73
C ASN A 53 -28.59 23.86 14.23
N ASP A 54 -27.88 22.89 14.81
CA ASP A 54 -28.01 22.54 16.21
C ASP A 54 -26.64 22.12 16.80
N PRO A 55 -25.80 23.08 17.18
CA PRO A 55 -24.51 22.78 17.80
C PRO A 55 -24.68 22.15 19.20
N ALA A 56 -25.83 22.33 19.87
CA ALA A 56 -26.07 21.75 21.19
C ALA A 56 -26.29 20.23 21.13
N ALA A 57 -26.77 19.69 20.00
CA ALA A 57 -26.85 18.24 19.75
C ALA A 57 -25.49 17.53 19.81
N TYR A 58 -24.38 18.27 19.64
CA TYR A 58 -23.02 17.73 19.66
C TYR A 58 -22.32 17.90 21.01
N GLY A 59 -22.93 18.65 21.94
CA GLY A 59 -22.42 18.83 23.29
C GLY A 59 -23.01 20.08 23.96
N ALA A 60 -22.91 20.16 25.27
CA ALA A 60 -23.35 21.35 25.99
C ALA A 60 -22.51 22.57 25.58
N LEU A 61 -23.17 23.65 25.16
CA LEU A 61 -22.51 24.89 24.78
C LEU A 61 -21.95 25.64 25.99
N ARG A 62 -20.87 26.38 25.77
CA ARG A 62 -20.32 27.32 26.75
C ARG A 62 -21.28 28.48 27.03
N GLY A 63 -21.11 29.11 28.18
CA GLY A 63 -22.00 30.17 28.65
C GLY A 63 -23.42 29.71 28.97
N SER A 64 -24.29 30.69 29.14
CA SER A 64 -25.70 30.53 29.52
C SER A 64 -26.62 31.11 28.45
N ASP A 65 -27.72 30.41 28.19
CA ASP A 65 -28.80 30.88 27.29
C ASP A 65 -29.93 31.60 28.04
N ARG A 66 -29.87 31.62 29.38
CA ARG A 66 -30.96 32.14 30.19
C ARG A 66 -31.12 33.63 29.87
N LEU A 67 -32.36 34.06 29.65
CA LEU A 67 -32.67 35.47 29.35
C LEU A 67 -32.09 36.42 30.41
N MET A 68 -32.14 36.02 31.68
CA MET A 68 -31.57 36.78 32.80
C MET A 68 -30.05 36.92 32.73
N ASP A 69 -29.35 35.97 32.11
CA ASP A 69 -27.89 35.93 32.03
C ASP A 69 -27.34 36.63 30.77
N ARG A 70 -28.23 37.09 29.87
CA ARG A 70 -27.85 37.61 28.55
C ARG A 70 -26.92 38.83 28.62
N MET A 71 -27.07 39.68 29.64
CA MET A 71 -26.20 40.85 29.86
C MET A 71 -24.95 40.53 30.70
N LEU A 72 -24.87 39.34 31.29
CA LEU A 72 -23.75 38.88 32.11
C LEU A 72 -22.63 38.29 31.24
N ALA A 73 -21.50 38.01 31.88
CA ALA A 73 -20.35 37.37 31.23
C ALA A 73 -20.72 36.02 30.59
N SER A 74 -21.59 35.24 31.24
CA SER A 74 -22.06 33.94 30.73
C SER A 74 -22.92 34.07 29.48
N GLY A 75 -23.72 35.13 29.33
CA GLY A 75 -24.45 35.43 28.09
C GLY A 75 -23.52 35.85 26.94
N ARG A 76 -22.46 36.61 27.23
CA ARG A 76 -21.43 36.96 26.23
C ARG A 76 -20.63 35.73 25.79
N GLU A 77 -20.28 34.85 26.73
CA GLU A 77 -19.61 33.57 26.42
C GLU A 77 -20.49 32.71 25.51
N ARG A 78 -21.81 32.64 25.76
CA ARG A 78 -22.74 31.95 24.86
C ARG A 78 -22.76 32.58 23.46
N LYS A 79 -22.81 33.90 23.36
CA LYS A 79 -22.77 34.60 22.06
C LYS A 79 -21.49 34.29 21.29
N ALA A 80 -20.34 34.30 21.96
CA ALA A 80 -19.06 33.94 21.36
C ALA A 80 -19.03 32.48 20.88
N ALA A 81 -19.58 31.54 21.68
CA ALA A 81 -19.71 30.14 21.30
C ALA A 81 -20.51 29.97 20.00
N VAL A 82 -21.64 30.66 19.85
CA VAL A 82 -22.45 30.61 18.62
C VAL A 82 -21.70 31.25 17.44
N GLN A 83 -20.97 32.35 17.66
CA GLN A 83 -20.19 33.02 16.61
C GLN A 83 -18.99 32.20 16.12
N ALA A 84 -18.47 31.27 16.91
CA ALA A 84 -17.37 30.38 16.52
C ALA A 84 -17.83 29.17 15.68
N VAL A 85 -19.14 28.88 15.62
CA VAL A 85 -19.69 27.73 14.87
C VAL A 85 -19.29 27.71 13.39
N PRO A 86 -19.38 28.82 12.62
CA PRO A 86 -18.98 28.82 11.22
C PRO A 86 -17.52 28.39 11.01
N GLU A 87 -16.60 28.85 11.86
CA GLU A 87 -15.20 28.43 11.78
C GLU A 87 -15.05 26.93 12.09
N ALA A 88 -15.73 26.43 13.12
CA ALA A 88 -15.71 25.00 13.43
C ALA A 88 -16.24 24.15 12.27
N THR A 89 -17.27 24.61 11.55
CA THR A 89 -17.80 23.90 10.38
C THR A 89 -16.79 23.90 9.22
N ALA A 90 -16.03 24.97 9.03
CA ALA A 90 -14.95 25.01 8.03
C ALA A 90 -13.83 24.02 8.38
N ARG A 91 -13.42 23.96 9.65
CA ARG A 91 -12.44 22.97 10.14
C ARG A 91 -12.95 21.54 10.00
N LEU A 92 -14.24 21.31 10.26
CA LEU A 92 -14.89 20.02 10.08
C LEU A 92 -14.86 19.57 8.62
N ARG A 93 -15.14 20.46 7.66
CA ARG A 93 -15.04 20.15 6.23
C ARG A 93 -13.62 19.74 5.83
N ALA A 94 -12.61 20.46 6.32
CA ALA A 94 -11.21 20.13 6.09
C ALA A 94 -10.85 18.75 6.68
N LEU A 95 -11.28 18.46 7.91
CA LEU A 95 -11.11 17.15 8.55
C LEU A 95 -11.80 16.04 7.74
N SER A 96 -13.03 16.28 7.28
CA SER A 96 -13.81 15.31 6.50
C SER A 96 -13.17 15.01 5.15
N SER A 97 -12.67 16.03 4.45
CA SER A 97 -11.94 15.86 3.18
C SER A 97 -10.69 15.01 3.36
N THR A 98 -9.91 15.29 4.40
CA THR A 98 -8.71 14.48 4.73
C THR A 98 -9.06 13.05 5.11
N TYR A 99 -10.15 12.83 5.85
CA TYR A 99 -10.65 11.50 6.19
C TYR A 99 -11.00 10.67 4.93
N VAL A 100 -11.76 11.25 4.00
CA VAL A 100 -12.14 10.58 2.73
C VAL A 100 -10.91 10.28 1.89
N ASN A 101 -10.00 11.26 1.71
CA ASN A 101 -8.80 11.06 0.91
C ASN A 101 -7.92 9.91 1.45
N VAL A 102 -7.71 9.84 2.78
CA VAL A 102 -6.90 8.78 3.37
C VAL A 102 -7.60 7.42 3.25
N LEU A 103 -8.92 7.36 3.44
CA LEU A 103 -9.69 6.13 3.23
C LEU A 103 -9.61 5.64 1.78
N ASP A 104 -9.69 6.54 0.81
CA ASP A 104 -9.64 6.17 -0.60
C ASP A 104 -8.24 5.69 -1.01
N ILE A 105 -7.17 6.32 -0.50
CA ILE A 105 -5.80 5.82 -0.66
C ILE A 105 -5.67 4.40 -0.08
N GLU A 106 -6.20 4.15 1.12
CA GLU A 106 -6.15 2.82 1.73
C GLU A 106 -6.95 1.79 0.93
N ARG A 107 -8.13 2.16 0.43
CA ARG A 107 -8.95 1.29 -0.44
C ARG A 107 -8.24 0.96 -1.74
N GLN A 108 -7.61 1.95 -2.37
CA GLN A 108 -6.82 1.75 -3.58
C GLN A 108 -5.64 0.82 -3.32
N ALA A 109 -4.91 1.00 -2.22
CA ALA A 109 -3.81 0.12 -1.85
C ALA A 109 -4.27 -1.34 -1.67
N ILE A 110 -5.40 -1.57 -0.99
CA ILE A 110 -5.99 -2.91 -0.82
C ILE A 110 -6.46 -3.48 -2.17
N ALA A 111 -7.08 -2.67 -3.03
CA ALA A 111 -7.52 -3.10 -4.35
C ALA A 111 -6.34 -3.48 -5.24
N GLU A 112 -5.25 -2.72 -5.20
CA GLU A 112 -4.00 -3.05 -5.89
C GLU A 112 -3.34 -4.30 -5.33
N GLU A 113 -3.30 -4.46 -4.01
CA GLU A 113 -2.81 -5.68 -3.36
C GLU A 113 -3.60 -6.90 -3.86
N ARG A 114 -4.94 -6.83 -3.85
CA ARG A 114 -5.81 -7.90 -4.37
C ARG A 114 -5.57 -8.18 -5.85
N ARG A 115 -5.44 -7.14 -6.68
CA ARG A 115 -5.13 -7.28 -8.11
C ARG A 115 -3.81 -8.01 -8.34
N ARG A 116 -2.77 -7.71 -7.55
CA ARG A 116 -1.46 -8.40 -7.63
C ARG A 116 -1.58 -9.85 -7.18
N MET A 117 -2.42 -10.14 -6.18
CA MET A 117 -2.70 -11.49 -5.70
C MET A 117 -3.54 -12.34 -6.67
N THR A 118 -4.19 -11.74 -7.68
CA THR A 118 -4.91 -12.50 -8.73
C THR A 118 -3.97 -13.35 -9.57
N VAL A 119 -2.69 -12.98 -9.67
CA VAL A 119 -1.69 -13.77 -10.38
C VAL A 119 -1.28 -14.96 -9.50
N ALA A 120 -1.87 -16.12 -9.80
CA ALA A 120 -1.44 -17.38 -9.21
C ALA A 120 0.01 -17.67 -9.62
N ILE A 121 0.88 -17.88 -8.63
CA ILE A 121 2.24 -18.36 -8.88
C ILE A 121 2.15 -19.89 -8.92
N PRO A 122 2.48 -20.55 -10.05
CA PRO A 122 2.47 -21.99 -10.14
C PRO A 122 3.38 -22.61 -9.06
N GLY A 123 2.93 -23.73 -8.47
CA GLY A 123 3.80 -24.54 -7.64
C GLY A 123 4.90 -25.20 -8.48
N LEU A 124 6.06 -25.44 -7.88
CA LEU A 124 7.11 -26.26 -8.48
C LEU A 124 6.87 -27.72 -8.12
N SER A 125 7.20 -28.64 -9.04
CA SER A 125 7.29 -30.06 -8.72
C SER A 125 8.44 -30.31 -7.75
N LYS A 126 8.41 -31.43 -7.01
CA LYS A 126 9.51 -31.80 -6.08
C LYS A 126 10.88 -31.82 -6.77
N ALA A 127 10.94 -32.32 -8.00
CA ALA A 127 12.16 -32.34 -8.80
C ALA A 127 12.66 -30.92 -9.12
N ALA A 128 11.75 -30.00 -9.46
CA ALA A 128 12.07 -28.61 -9.73
C ALA A 128 12.50 -27.86 -8.44
N GLU A 129 11.88 -28.15 -7.29
CA GLU A 129 12.31 -27.63 -5.99
C GLU A 129 13.72 -28.10 -5.60
N GLU A 130 14.01 -29.39 -5.78
CA GLU A 130 15.34 -29.95 -5.54
C GLU A 130 16.40 -29.32 -6.47
N ALA A 131 16.08 -29.15 -7.75
CA ALA A 131 16.94 -28.47 -8.70
C ALA A 131 17.20 -27.01 -8.28
N LEU A 132 16.16 -26.30 -7.82
CA LEU A 132 16.31 -24.93 -7.30
C LEU A 132 17.18 -24.88 -6.05
N MET A 133 17.06 -25.86 -5.15
CA MET A 133 17.89 -25.96 -3.95
C MET A 133 19.35 -26.20 -4.29
N ARG A 134 19.65 -27.06 -5.26
CA ARG A 134 21.01 -27.31 -5.76
C ARG A 134 21.60 -26.04 -6.37
N LEU A 135 20.88 -25.38 -7.28
CA LEU A 135 21.30 -24.10 -7.87
C LEU A 135 21.54 -23.02 -6.80
N THR A 136 20.70 -22.99 -5.77
CA THR A 136 20.84 -22.03 -4.66
C THR A 136 22.10 -22.30 -3.83
N ALA A 137 22.42 -23.57 -3.55
CA ALA A 137 23.64 -23.95 -2.86
C ALA A 137 24.89 -23.66 -3.72
N GLU A 138 24.82 -23.94 -5.02
CA GLU A 138 25.89 -23.64 -5.97
C GLU A 138 26.15 -22.13 -6.08
N ALA A 139 25.11 -21.30 -6.24
CA ALA A 139 25.25 -19.85 -6.30
C ALA A 139 25.95 -19.26 -5.06
N LYS A 140 25.63 -19.76 -3.86
CA LYS A 140 26.31 -19.38 -2.61
C LYS A 140 27.79 -19.77 -2.59
N ASN A 141 28.15 -20.89 -3.24
CA ASN A 141 29.53 -21.37 -3.32
C ASN A 141 30.32 -20.66 -4.45
N ASN A 142 29.67 -20.28 -5.55
CA ASN A 142 30.29 -19.63 -6.72
C ASN A 142 30.72 -18.19 -6.48
N GLY A 143 30.24 -17.55 -5.41
CA GLY A 143 30.84 -16.31 -4.91
C GLY A 143 32.34 -16.45 -4.56
N ARG A 144 32.84 -17.67 -4.34
CA ARG A 144 34.27 -17.98 -4.10
C ARG A 144 35.03 -18.53 -5.31
N LYS A 145 34.36 -18.99 -6.36
CA LYS A 145 34.98 -19.47 -7.60
C LYS A 145 34.13 -19.01 -8.77
N ARG A 146 34.61 -17.99 -9.49
CA ARG A 146 34.11 -17.64 -10.83
C ARG A 146 34.17 -18.92 -11.66
N ASN A 147 33.06 -19.23 -12.34
CA ASN A 147 32.80 -20.39 -13.20
C ASN A 147 32.09 -21.54 -12.47
N ALA A 148 30.75 -21.53 -12.52
CA ALA A 148 30.00 -22.78 -12.52
C ALA A 148 29.08 -22.81 -13.73
N SER A 149 29.37 -23.80 -14.58
CA SER A 149 28.43 -24.77 -15.10
C SER A 149 27.05 -24.25 -15.47
N ALA A 150 26.78 -24.17 -16.78
CA ALA A 150 25.43 -24.25 -17.30
C ALA A 150 24.83 -25.60 -16.86
N VAL A 151 24.18 -25.62 -15.69
CA VAL A 151 23.45 -26.80 -15.22
C VAL A 151 22.38 -27.06 -16.27
N SER A 152 22.54 -28.13 -17.04
CA SER A 152 21.54 -28.56 -18.01
C SER A 152 20.32 -29.02 -17.23
N LEU A 153 19.34 -28.12 -17.09
CA LEU A 153 18.04 -28.45 -16.52
C LEU A 153 17.26 -29.34 -17.49
N ASP A 154 16.50 -30.28 -16.93
CA ASP A 154 15.51 -31.03 -17.70
C ASP A 154 14.53 -30.05 -18.39
N PRO A 155 14.12 -30.30 -19.64
CA PRO A 155 13.19 -29.43 -20.36
C PRO A 155 11.88 -29.14 -19.60
N THR A 156 11.39 -30.09 -18.80
CA THR A 156 10.18 -29.95 -17.99
C THR A 156 10.41 -28.98 -16.84
N ILE A 157 11.53 -29.12 -16.12
CA ILE A 157 11.92 -28.22 -15.02
C ILE A 157 12.13 -26.79 -15.55
N ARG A 158 12.72 -26.65 -16.74
CA ARG A 158 12.88 -25.35 -17.42
C ARG A 158 11.53 -24.68 -17.69
N GLN A 159 10.53 -25.43 -18.15
CA GLN A 159 9.19 -24.89 -18.38
C GLN A 159 8.53 -24.44 -17.09
N GLU A 160 8.65 -25.21 -16.01
CA GLU A 160 8.15 -24.82 -14.68
C GLU A 160 8.82 -23.52 -14.18
N PHE A 161 10.14 -23.43 -14.28
CA PHE A 161 10.88 -22.22 -13.90
C PHE A 161 10.46 -21.01 -14.75
N ALA A 162 10.26 -21.19 -16.06
CA ALA A 162 9.79 -20.13 -16.93
C ALA A 162 8.36 -19.66 -16.58
N ALA A 163 7.47 -20.59 -16.22
CA ALA A 163 6.11 -20.27 -15.80
C ALA A 163 6.10 -19.47 -14.48
N VAL A 164 6.88 -19.91 -13.49
CA VAL A 164 7.05 -19.19 -12.22
C VAL A 164 7.70 -17.82 -12.46
N SER A 165 8.77 -17.75 -13.27
CA SER A 165 9.44 -16.49 -13.61
C SER A 165 8.47 -15.47 -14.22
N ARG A 166 7.59 -15.91 -15.13
CA ARG A 166 6.56 -15.07 -15.75
C ARG A 166 5.53 -14.59 -14.74
N ALA A 167 5.02 -15.48 -13.90
CA ALA A 167 4.05 -15.12 -12.85
C ALA A 167 4.64 -14.10 -11.86
N LEU A 168 5.92 -14.24 -11.51
CA LEU A 168 6.64 -13.27 -10.68
C LEU A 168 6.79 -11.91 -11.37
N ASP A 169 7.11 -11.89 -12.66
CA ASP A 169 7.21 -10.65 -13.42
C ASP A 169 5.85 -9.95 -13.58
N GLU A 170 4.75 -10.70 -13.72
CA GLU A 170 3.39 -10.16 -13.77
C GLU A 170 2.96 -9.59 -12.42
N ARG A 171 3.33 -10.26 -11.32
CA ARG A 171 2.93 -9.87 -9.96
C ARG A 171 3.77 -8.74 -9.36
N PHE A 172 5.08 -8.77 -9.59
CA PHE A 172 6.03 -7.82 -9.00
C PHE A 172 6.57 -6.80 -9.99
N GLY A 173 6.33 -6.98 -11.29
CA GLY A 173 6.95 -6.21 -12.36
C GLY A 173 8.18 -6.91 -12.92
N ARG A 174 8.44 -6.68 -14.21
CA ARG A 174 9.52 -7.33 -14.96
C ARG A 174 10.86 -7.14 -14.24
N ASN A 175 11.55 -8.24 -13.92
CA ASN A 175 12.86 -8.27 -13.26
C ASN A 175 12.92 -7.55 -11.88
N ALA A 176 11.79 -7.30 -11.22
CA ALA A 176 11.77 -6.56 -9.96
C ALA A 176 12.54 -7.31 -8.85
N ILE A 177 12.42 -8.64 -8.82
CA ILE A 177 13.12 -9.50 -7.83
C ILE A 177 14.62 -9.56 -8.11
N ILE A 178 15.03 -9.64 -9.38
CA ILE A 178 16.45 -9.61 -9.77
C ILE A 178 17.11 -8.30 -9.35
N ARG A 179 16.40 -7.17 -9.55
CA ARG A 179 16.92 -5.81 -9.28
C ARG A 179 16.93 -5.43 -7.80
N ASP A 180 16.30 -6.21 -6.94
CA ASP A 180 16.10 -5.86 -5.52
C ASP A 180 15.47 -4.48 -5.36
N ASP A 181 14.40 -4.24 -6.12
CA ASP A 181 13.66 -2.98 -6.03
C ASP A 181 13.19 -2.77 -4.57
N LYS A 182 13.55 -1.63 -3.98
CA LYS A 182 13.25 -1.32 -2.56
C LYS A 182 11.76 -1.39 -2.21
N ASP A 183 10.90 -1.21 -3.20
CA ASP A 183 9.45 -1.23 -3.02
C ASP A 183 8.84 -2.64 -3.06
N LEU A 184 9.64 -3.68 -3.30
CA LEU A 184 9.13 -5.03 -3.56
C LEU A 184 8.43 -5.63 -2.33
N ILE A 185 8.97 -5.39 -1.14
CA ILE A 185 8.34 -5.81 0.13
C ILE A 185 6.99 -5.10 0.36
N ASN A 186 6.84 -3.86 -0.11
CA ASN A 186 5.58 -3.12 -0.05
C ASN A 186 4.51 -3.69 -1.00
N ARG A 187 4.88 -4.57 -1.93
CA ARG A 187 3.96 -5.26 -2.84
C ARG A 187 3.51 -6.62 -2.31
N VAL A 188 4.04 -7.04 -1.17
CA VAL A 188 3.70 -8.28 -0.48
C VAL A 188 2.84 -7.95 0.75
N PRO A 189 1.79 -8.73 1.05
CA PRO A 189 1.03 -8.57 2.28
C PRO A 189 1.95 -8.65 3.52
N PRO A 190 1.79 -7.80 4.55
CA PRO A 190 2.65 -7.80 5.74
C PRO A 190 2.77 -9.16 6.43
N VAL A 191 1.67 -9.94 6.44
CA VAL A 191 1.65 -11.29 7.02
C VAL A 191 2.54 -12.29 6.27
N GLN A 192 2.86 -12.01 5.01
CA GLN A 192 3.72 -12.83 4.15
C GLN A 192 5.15 -12.29 4.04
N HIS A 193 5.48 -11.14 4.65
CA HIS A 193 6.82 -10.52 4.55
C HIS A 193 7.93 -11.49 4.93
N ARG A 194 7.84 -12.14 6.11
CA ARG A 194 8.86 -13.10 6.57
C ARG A 194 9.03 -14.29 5.63
N ALA A 195 7.92 -14.84 5.12
CA ALA A 195 7.97 -15.97 4.20
C ALA A 195 8.55 -15.57 2.85
N PHE A 196 8.21 -14.36 2.38
CA PHE A 196 8.73 -13.79 1.15
C PHE A 196 10.23 -13.52 1.25
N GLU A 197 10.71 -12.86 2.31
CA GLU A 197 12.14 -12.63 2.56
C GLU A 197 12.94 -13.93 2.58
N ALA A 198 12.43 -14.96 3.26
CA ALA A 198 13.08 -16.28 3.31
C ALA A 198 13.19 -16.96 1.92
N MET A 199 12.26 -16.66 1.01
CA MET A 199 12.18 -17.23 -0.34
C MET A 199 12.82 -16.35 -1.41
N GLN A 200 13.02 -15.04 -1.14
CA GLN A 200 13.43 -14.04 -2.13
C GLN A 200 14.72 -14.41 -2.85
N GLU A 201 15.72 -14.89 -2.12
CA GLU A 201 16.98 -15.33 -2.71
C GLU A 201 16.79 -16.50 -3.68
N ARG A 202 15.93 -17.47 -3.33
CA ARG A 202 15.63 -18.61 -4.21
C ARG A 202 14.89 -18.15 -5.47
N LEU A 203 13.92 -17.24 -5.34
CA LEU A 203 13.20 -16.68 -6.49
C LEU A 203 14.13 -15.89 -7.42
N ARG A 204 15.08 -15.15 -6.84
CA ARG A 204 16.11 -14.42 -7.58
C ARG A 204 16.98 -15.35 -8.42
N ILE A 205 17.43 -16.45 -7.81
CA ILE A 205 18.23 -17.47 -8.49
C ILE A 205 17.42 -18.12 -9.61
N LEU A 206 16.17 -18.51 -9.35
CA LEU A 206 15.27 -19.06 -10.36
C LEU A 206 15.13 -18.13 -11.57
N GLN A 207 14.80 -16.84 -11.35
CA GLN A 207 14.66 -15.89 -12.44
C GLN A 207 16.00 -15.67 -13.18
N THR A 208 17.12 -15.62 -12.47
CA THR A 208 18.46 -15.47 -13.08
C THR A 208 18.80 -16.66 -13.98
N THR A 209 18.53 -17.89 -13.53
CA THR A 209 18.74 -19.11 -14.33
C THR A 209 17.91 -19.09 -15.61
N VAL A 210 16.63 -18.73 -15.54
CA VAL A 210 15.75 -18.62 -16.72
C VAL A 210 16.29 -17.60 -17.72
N ARG A 211 16.84 -16.47 -17.26
CA ARG A 211 17.43 -15.45 -18.14
C ARG A 211 18.73 -15.91 -18.81
N MET A 212 19.58 -16.63 -18.07
CA MET A 212 20.81 -17.23 -18.62
C MET A 212 20.48 -18.25 -19.70
N GLU A 213 19.58 -19.19 -19.43
CA GLU A 213 19.17 -20.20 -20.43
C GLU A 213 18.52 -19.57 -21.67
N SER A 214 17.70 -18.54 -21.49
CA SER A 214 17.10 -17.81 -22.61
C SER A 214 18.18 -17.12 -23.46
N SER A 215 19.21 -16.57 -22.83
CA SER A 215 20.33 -15.91 -23.51
C SER A 215 21.18 -16.93 -24.28
N ASP A 216 21.47 -18.08 -23.67
CA ASP A 216 22.22 -19.18 -24.31
C ASP A 216 21.46 -19.77 -25.51
N LYS A 217 20.14 -19.87 -25.42
CA LYS A 217 19.29 -20.27 -26.55
C LYS A 217 19.36 -19.25 -27.71
N ILE A 218 19.28 -17.95 -27.41
CA ILE A 218 19.39 -16.90 -28.44
C ILE A 218 20.78 -16.91 -29.09
N VAL A 219 21.84 -17.09 -28.31
CA VAL A 219 23.22 -17.15 -28.82
C VAL A 219 23.45 -18.40 -29.68
N SER A 220 22.95 -19.57 -29.25
CA SER A 220 23.07 -20.81 -30.02
C SER A 220 22.27 -20.78 -31.32
N GLU A 221 21.04 -20.24 -31.32
CA GLU A 221 20.26 -20.02 -32.54
C GLU A 221 20.96 -19.05 -33.51
N ARG A 222 21.56 -17.96 -33.00
CA ARG A 222 22.35 -17.04 -33.84
C ARG A 222 23.58 -17.71 -34.45
N ARG A 223 24.30 -18.53 -33.68
CA ARG A 223 25.44 -19.30 -34.18
C ARG A 223 25.03 -20.30 -35.25
N GLN A 224 23.93 -21.04 -35.06
CA GLN A 224 23.41 -21.95 -36.07
C GLN A 224 23.02 -21.23 -37.36
N ARG A 225 22.31 -20.09 -37.27
CA ARG A 225 21.97 -19.30 -38.47
C ARG A 225 23.20 -18.73 -39.18
N ALA A 226 24.26 -18.37 -38.45
CA ALA A 226 25.52 -17.93 -39.05
C ALA A 226 26.25 -19.09 -39.76
N VAL A 227 26.28 -20.28 -39.17
CA VAL A 227 26.88 -21.49 -39.78
C VAL A 227 26.09 -21.95 -41.01
N SER A 228 24.76 -21.97 -40.96
CA SER A 228 23.91 -22.31 -42.10
C SER A 228 24.00 -21.30 -43.26
N ARG A 229 24.41 -20.05 -42.99
CA ARG A 229 24.68 -19.04 -44.04
C ARG A 229 26.09 -19.14 -44.62
N GLY A 230 27.05 -19.67 -43.88
CA GLY A 230 28.44 -19.85 -44.33
C GLY A 230 28.67 -21.12 -45.16
N GLY A 231 27.84 -22.16 -44.99
CA GLY A 231 27.96 -23.44 -45.71
C GLY A 231 27.23 -23.52 -47.06
N GLY A 232 26.81 -22.38 -47.63
CA GLY A 232 26.04 -22.31 -48.87
C GLY A 232 26.80 -21.74 -50.07
N ILE A 233 28.13 -21.66 -50.01
CA ILE A 233 28.98 -21.23 -51.12
C ILE A 233 30.01 -22.32 -51.38
N ASP A 234 29.62 -23.33 -52.14
CA ASP A 234 30.52 -24.15 -52.95
C ASP A 234 29.77 -24.48 -54.24
N LEU A 235 30.02 -23.68 -55.27
CA LEU A 235 29.87 -23.96 -56.70
C LEU A 235 30.97 -23.19 -57.44
#